data_AF-A0A960JZB7-F1
#
_entry.id   AF-A0A960JZB7-F1
#
_cell.length_a   1.000
_cell.length_b   1.000
_cell.length_c   1.000
_cell.angle_alpha   90.00
_cell.angle_beta   90.00
_cell.angle_gamma   90.00
#
_symmetry.space_group_name_H-M   'P 1'
#
loop_
_entity.id
_entity.type
_entity.pdbx_description
1 polymer ?
#
loop_
_entity_poly.entity_id
_entity_poly.type
_entity_poly.pdbx_seq_one_letter_code
_entity_poly.pdbx_strand_id
1 'polypeptide(L)'
;AASLDMIEERPVFGLGPQMVPRRYTIYRQPTAPRYWVPHLHNSFLSIVAERGLASLVAFLALVGLAALEAWRGLRSEGGLAASRRADLYLGVLLALLAFCVAGLFEDNWADTEVQRVILFILALPFCLRGRSLAETAAQEATGDGLASAAPSRT
;
A
#
# COMPACT_ATOMS: atom_id res chain seq x y z
N ALA A 1 -7.25 23.83 -12.64
CA ALA A 1 -8.28 22.98 -12.00
C ALA A 1 -7.91 22.93 -10.55
N ALA A 2 -8.83 23.16 -9.61
CA ALA A 2 -8.51 23.51 -8.22
C ALA A 2 -7.37 22.68 -7.58
N SER A 3 -7.33 21.36 -7.82
CA SER A 3 -6.25 20.47 -7.37
C SER A 3 -4.85 20.91 -7.84
N LEU A 4 -4.69 21.27 -9.11
CA LEU A 4 -3.41 21.71 -9.68
C LEU A 4 -2.99 23.06 -9.09
N ASP A 5 -3.94 23.99 -8.98
CA ASP A 5 -3.68 25.34 -8.47
C ASP A 5 -3.23 25.27 -6.98
N MET A 6 -3.81 24.33 -6.21
CA MET A 6 -3.40 24.02 -4.84
C MET A 6 -1.99 23.43 -4.76
N ILE A 7 -1.65 22.52 -5.68
CA ILE A 7 -0.34 21.87 -5.73
C ILE A 7 0.75 22.88 -6.11
N GLU A 8 0.48 23.76 -7.08
CA GLU A 8 1.42 24.79 -7.52
C GLU A 8 1.76 25.78 -6.40
N GLU A 9 0.81 26.09 -5.50
CA GLU A 9 1.08 26.99 -4.37
C GLU A 9 2.10 26.40 -3.37
N ARG A 10 2.03 25.09 -3.09
CA ARG A 10 2.89 24.42 -2.09
C ARG A 10 3.30 23.01 -2.53
N PRO A 11 4.17 22.86 -3.55
CA PRO A 11 4.41 21.57 -4.18
C PRO A 11 5.15 20.55 -3.30
N VAL A 12 6.05 21.01 -2.43
CA VAL A 12 6.93 20.11 -1.65
C VAL A 12 6.23 19.53 -0.43
N PHE A 13 5.59 20.39 0.38
CA PHE A 13 4.99 20.02 1.67
C PHE A 13 3.46 20.08 1.68
N GLY A 14 2.84 20.55 0.59
CA GLY A 14 1.40 20.75 0.52
C GLY A 14 0.92 21.93 1.37
N LEU A 15 -0.39 22.16 1.34
CA LEU A 15 -1.04 23.24 2.08
C LEU A 15 -1.22 22.93 3.57
N GLY A 16 -1.09 21.66 3.96
CA GLY A 16 -1.34 21.13 5.29
C GLY A 16 -2.52 20.14 5.34
N PRO A 17 -2.63 19.33 6.41
CA PRO A 17 -3.73 18.38 6.56
C PRO A 17 -5.09 19.07 6.61
N GLN A 18 -6.11 18.47 5.97
CA GLN A 18 -7.50 18.98 5.98
C GLN A 18 -7.64 20.40 5.41
N MET A 19 -6.77 20.76 4.47
CA MET A 19 -6.75 22.09 3.84
C MET A 19 -7.56 22.15 2.56
N VAL A 20 -7.88 21.01 1.93
CA VAL A 20 -8.83 20.95 0.81
C VAL A 20 -10.17 21.57 1.19
N PRO A 21 -10.90 21.08 2.21
CA PRO A 21 -12.21 21.65 2.55
C PRO A 21 -12.12 23.11 3.03
N ARG A 22 -10.96 23.56 3.52
CA ARG A 22 -10.78 24.92 4.04
C ARG A 22 -10.44 25.94 2.96
N ARG A 23 -9.78 25.52 1.88
CA ARG A 23 -9.28 26.44 0.84
C ARG A 23 -9.85 26.20 -0.55
N TYR A 24 -10.60 25.11 -0.78
CA TYR A 24 -11.16 24.80 -2.09
C TYR A 24 -11.92 25.99 -2.72
N THR A 25 -12.65 26.77 -1.93
CA THR A 25 -13.41 27.94 -2.41
C THR A 25 -12.54 29.03 -3.05
N ILE A 26 -11.24 29.08 -2.73
CA ILE A 26 -10.27 30.02 -3.30
C ILE A 26 -9.82 29.55 -4.69
N TYR A 27 -9.65 28.24 -4.88
CA TYR A 27 -9.13 27.65 -6.12
C TYR A 27 -10.24 27.11 -7.06
N ARG A 28 -11.50 27.11 -6.62
CA ARG A 28 -12.60 26.60 -7.44
C ARG A 28 -12.73 27.45 -8.70
N GLN A 29 -12.94 26.77 -9.83
CA GLN A 29 -13.31 27.46 -11.06
C GLN A 29 -14.72 28.03 -10.93
N PRO A 30 -15.05 29.17 -11.59
CA PRO A 30 -16.41 29.71 -11.58
C PRO A 30 -17.46 28.71 -12.05
N THR A 31 -17.10 27.84 -12.99
CA THR A 31 -17.93 26.77 -13.56
C THR A 31 -18.01 25.51 -12.68
N ALA A 32 -17.29 25.45 -11.56
CA ALA A 32 -17.29 24.26 -10.72
C ALA A 32 -18.70 24.00 -10.15
N PRO A 33 -19.25 22.78 -10.31
CA PRO A 33 -20.64 22.48 -9.98
C PRO A 33 -20.92 22.56 -8.47
N ARG A 34 -19.88 22.36 -7.65
CA ARG A 34 -19.96 22.46 -6.20
C ARG A 34 -19.16 23.67 -5.72
N TYR A 35 -19.78 24.45 -4.83
CA TYR A 35 -19.12 25.57 -4.16
C TYR A 35 -18.03 25.09 -3.19
N TRP A 36 -18.27 23.94 -2.57
CA TRP A 36 -17.39 23.32 -1.58
C TRP A 36 -17.33 21.81 -1.79
N VAL A 37 -16.19 21.20 -1.47
CA VAL A 37 -16.00 19.74 -1.46
C VAL A 37 -15.24 19.33 -0.21
N PRO A 38 -15.55 18.15 0.37
CA PRO A 38 -14.85 17.64 1.54
C PRO A 38 -13.40 17.24 1.22
N HIS A 39 -13.16 16.73 0.02
CA HIS A 39 -11.86 16.29 -0.48
C HIS A 39 -11.84 16.37 -2.02
N LEU A 40 -10.67 16.17 -2.63
CA LEU A 40 -10.56 16.04 -4.08
C LEU A 40 -10.97 14.61 -4.47
N HIS A 41 -11.62 14.42 -5.61
CA HIS A 41 -12.04 13.07 -6.08
C HIS A 41 -10.87 12.29 -6.71
N ASN A 42 -9.70 12.34 -6.07
CA ASN A 42 -8.50 11.62 -6.47
C ASN A 42 -7.52 11.60 -5.29
N SER A 43 -7.33 10.43 -4.67
CA SER A 43 -6.42 10.24 -3.53
C SER A 43 -5.01 10.78 -3.78
N PHE A 44 -4.46 10.59 -4.98
CA PHE A 44 -3.09 11.04 -5.28
C PHE A 44 -3.01 12.57 -5.30
N LEU A 45 -3.96 13.24 -5.94
CA LEU A 45 -4.03 14.70 -5.96
C LEU A 45 -4.32 15.26 -4.57
N SER A 46 -5.18 14.62 -3.78
CA SER A 46 -5.41 14.97 -2.36
C SER A 46 -4.12 14.88 -1.55
N ILE A 47 -3.36 13.79 -1.69
CA ILE A 47 -2.08 13.60 -1.01
C ILE A 47 -1.09 14.72 -1.36
N VAL A 48 -0.94 15.06 -2.66
CA VAL A 48 -0.01 16.13 -3.06
C VAL A 48 -0.51 17.51 -2.61
N ALA A 49 -1.80 17.81 -2.78
CA ALA A 49 -2.35 19.11 -2.41
C ALA A 49 -2.23 19.39 -0.91
N GLU A 50 -2.43 18.39 -0.06
CA GLU A 50 -2.36 18.55 1.40
C GLU A 50 -0.95 18.33 1.98
N ARG A 51 -0.20 17.37 1.46
CA ARG A 51 1.06 16.89 2.06
C ARG A 51 2.26 16.94 1.12
N GLY A 52 2.07 17.38 -0.11
CA GLY A 52 3.12 17.62 -1.10
C GLY A 52 3.65 16.37 -1.80
N LEU A 53 4.53 16.61 -2.77
CA LEU A 53 5.14 15.57 -3.61
C LEU A 53 5.98 14.58 -2.81
N ALA A 54 6.65 15.03 -1.74
CA ALA A 54 7.43 14.15 -0.87
C ALA A 54 6.56 13.05 -0.27
N SER A 55 5.34 13.40 0.15
CA SER A 55 4.38 12.45 0.72
C SER A 55 3.81 11.50 -0.33
N LEU A 56 3.58 11.99 -1.56
CA LEU A 56 3.16 11.12 -2.66
C LEU A 56 4.23 10.07 -2.98
N VAL A 57 5.52 10.47 -3.03
CA VAL A 57 6.62 9.53 -3.26
C VAL A 57 6.68 8.48 -2.16
N ALA A 58 6.57 8.88 -0.88
CA ALA A 58 6.53 7.95 0.24
C ALA A 58 5.35 6.98 0.17
N PHE A 59 4.16 7.48 -0.20
CA PHE A 59 2.96 6.65 -0.40
C PHE A 59 3.14 5.64 -1.55
N LEU A 60 3.64 6.07 -2.70
CA LEU A 60 3.91 5.18 -3.83
C LEU A 60 5.00 4.16 -3.50
N ALA A 61 6.02 4.54 -2.73
CA ALA A 61 7.03 3.62 -2.25
C ALA A 61 6.43 2.57 -1.31
N LEU A 62 5.56 2.97 -0.37
CA LEU A 62 4.87 2.04 0.53
C LEU A 62 4.07 0.99 -0.25
N VAL A 63 3.23 1.43 -1.20
CA VAL A 63 2.44 0.53 -2.04
C VAL A 63 3.34 -0.32 -2.94
N GLY A 64 4.33 0.29 -3.58
CA GLY A 64 5.24 -0.38 -4.51
C GLY A 64 6.11 -1.44 -3.85
N LEU A 65 6.60 -1.19 -2.63
CA LEU A 65 7.38 -2.16 -1.86
C LEU A 65 6.51 -3.34 -1.43
N ALA A 66 5.29 -3.11 -0.96
CA ALA A 66 4.37 -4.19 -0.61
C ALA A 66 3.98 -5.03 -1.83
N ALA A 67 3.71 -4.38 -2.97
CA ALA A 67 3.41 -5.07 -4.23
C ALA A 67 4.62 -5.87 -4.75
N LEU A 68 5.83 -5.31 -4.67
CA LEU A 68 7.05 -6.00 -5.06
C LEU A 68 7.31 -7.23 -4.18
N GLU A 69 7.09 -7.11 -2.88
CA GLU A 69 7.20 -8.22 -1.94
C GLU A 69 6.16 -9.30 -2.23
N ALA A 70 4.90 -8.91 -2.46
CA ALA A 70 3.85 -9.85 -2.83
C ALA A 70 4.15 -10.56 -4.16
N TRP A 71 4.67 -9.83 -5.15
CA TRP A 71 5.09 -10.41 -6.43
C TRP A 71 6.21 -11.44 -6.25
N ARG A 72 7.25 -11.11 -5.46
CA ARG A 72 8.34 -12.04 -5.15
C ARG A 72 7.83 -13.29 -4.45
N GLY A 73 6.95 -13.11 -3.45
CA GLY A 73 6.31 -14.21 -2.72
C GLY A 73 5.47 -15.12 -3.63
N LEU A 74 4.66 -14.53 -4.51
CA LEU A 74 3.89 -15.28 -5.51
C LEU A 74 4.80 -16.11 -6.42
N ARG A 75 5.91 -15.54 -6.86
CA ARG A 75 6.89 -16.23 -7.72
C ARG A 75 7.62 -17.35 -6.98
N SER A 76 7.98 -17.17 -5.71
CA SER A 76 8.65 -18.20 -4.90
C SER A 76 7.74 -19.38 -4.57
N GLU A 77 6.44 -19.15 -4.48
CA GLU A 77 5.43 -20.20 -4.20
C GLU A 77 5.03 -21.00 -5.46
N GLY A 78 5.66 -20.76 -6.61
CA GLY A 78 5.39 -21.49 -7.86
C GLY A 78 4.40 -20.80 -8.79
N GLY A 79 3.90 -19.61 -8.46
CA GLY A 79 3.00 -18.82 -9.29
C GLY A 79 1.51 -19.05 -9.00
N LEU A 80 0.66 -18.73 -9.97
CA LEU A 80 -0.80 -18.73 -9.81
C LEU A 80 -1.34 -20.13 -9.49
N ALA A 81 -2.22 -20.23 -8.49
CA ALA A 81 -2.85 -21.48 -8.05
C ALA A 81 -1.89 -22.59 -7.60
N ALA A 82 -0.62 -22.26 -7.34
CA ALA A 82 0.39 -23.23 -6.94
C ALA A 82 0.28 -23.60 -5.44
N SER A 83 -0.13 -22.65 -4.59
CA SER A 83 -0.30 -22.87 -3.15
C SER A 83 -1.30 -21.88 -2.54
N ARG A 84 -1.82 -22.17 -1.34
CA ARG A 84 -2.66 -21.21 -0.58
C ARG A 84 -1.92 -19.90 -0.29
N ARG A 85 -0.59 -19.95 -0.14
CA ARG A 85 0.24 -18.75 0.08
C ARG A 85 0.37 -17.93 -1.20
N ALA A 86 0.54 -18.57 -2.35
CA ALA A 86 0.47 -17.90 -3.65
C ALA A 86 -0.84 -17.14 -3.81
N ASP A 87 -1.98 -17.74 -3.44
CA ASP A 87 -3.29 -17.08 -3.52
C ASP A 87 -3.38 -15.84 -2.61
N LEU A 88 -2.77 -15.87 -1.42
CA LEU A 88 -2.71 -14.70 -0.54
C LEU A 88 -1.86 -13.58 -1.14
N TYR A 89 -0.69 -13.89 -1.70
CA TYR A 89 0.15 -12.90 -2.37
C TYR A 89 -0.55 -12.30 -3.59
N LEU A 90 -1.25 -13.12 -4.38
CA LEU A 90 -2.07 -12.65 -5.50
C LEU A 90 -3.20 -11.73 -5.01
N GLY A 91 -3.87 -12.11 -3.91
CA GLY A 91 -4.91 -11.30 -3.29
C GLY A 91 -4.40 -9.92 -2.87
N VAL A 92 -3.20 -9.84 -2.29
CA VAL A 92 -2.54 -8.56 -1.97
C VAL A 92 -2.32 -7.73 -3.23
N LEU A 93 -1.73 -8.30 -4.29
CA LEU A 93 -1.48 -7.57 -5.54
C LEU A 93 -2.76 -6.99 -6.15
N LEU A 94 -3.82 -7.81 -6.23
CA LEU A 94 -5.10 -7.40 -6.80
C LEU A 94 -5.81 -6.36 -5.92
N ALA A 95 -5.73 -6.49 -4.60
CA ALA A 95 -6.30 -5.51 -3.68
C ALA A 95 -5.58 -4.15 -3.75
N LEU A 96 -4.24 -4.15 -3.81
CA LEU A 96 -3.45 -2.91 -3.98
C LEU A 96 -3.76 -2.26 -5.34
N LEU A 97 -3.86 -3.06 -6.41
CA LEU A 97 -4.25 -2.56 -7.73
C LEU A 97 -5.64 -1.92 -7.70
N ALA A 98 -6.63 -2.63 -7.15
CA ALA A 98 -8.00 -2.13 -7.03
C ALA A 98 -8.05 -0.84 -6.19
N PHE A 99 -7.31 -0.78 -5.09
CA PHE A 99 -7.20 0.40 -4.24
C PHE A 99 -6.61 1.60 -4.99
N CYS A 100 -5.51 1.41 -5.74
CA CYS A 100 -4.90 2.48 -6.54
C CYS A 100 -5.80 2.94 -7.68
N VAL A 101 -6.47 2.02 -8.39
CA VAL A 101 -7.40 2.37 -9.46
C VAL A 101 -8.60 3.14 -8.91
N ALA A 102 -9.19 2.70 -7.80
CA ALA A 102 -10.26 3.43 -7.13
C ALA A 102 -9.80 4.83 -6.66
N GLY A 103 -8.55 4.94 -6.20
CA GLY A 103 -7.94 6.21 -5.79
C GLY A 103 -7.77 7.25 -6.92
N LEU A 104 -7.94 6.86 -8.19
CA LEU A 104 -7.98 7.81 -9.30
C LEU A 104 -9.29 8.60 -9.36
N PHE A 105 -10.37 8.07 -8.77
CA PHE A 105 -11.73 8.59 -8.88
C PHE A 105 -12.33 9.03 -7.54
N GLU A 106 -11.75 8.60 -6.41
CA GLU A 106 -12.23 8.94 -5.07
C GLU A 106 -11.06 9.11 -4.10
N ASP A 107 -11.24 9.88 -3.03
CA ASP A 107 -10.25 10.00 -1.94
C ASP A 107 -10.36 8.85 -0.93
N ASN A 108 -10.17 7.63 -1.42
CA ASN A 108 -10.27 6.42 -0.60
C ASN A 108 -9.13 6.29 0.44
N TRP A 109 -8.06 7.09 0.35
CA TRP A 109 -6.98 7.12 1.35
C TRP A 109 -7.34 7.95 2.59
N ALA A 110 -8.15 9.00 2.41
CA ALA A 110 -8.61 9.84 3.51
C ALA A 110 -9.74 9.19 4.34
N ASP A 111 -10.40 8.17 3.78
CA ASP A 111 -11.43 7.36 4.46
C ASP A 111 -10.78 6.39 5.46
N THR A 112 -11.20 6.46 6.72
CA THR A 112 -10.51 5.74 7.81
C THR A 112 -10.82 4.24 7.78
N GLU A 113 -12.03 3.88 7.36
CA GLU A 113 -12.50 2.52 7.21
C GLU A 113 -11.69 1.80 6.12
N VAL A 114 -11.49 2.45 4.97
CA VAL A 114 -10.65 1.93 3.88
C VAL A 114 -9.18 1.91 4.30
N GLN A 115 -8.70 2.97 4.95
CA GLN A 115 -7.30 3.11 5.36
C GLN A 115 -6.85 1.97 6.28
N ARG A 116 -7.66 1.56 7.25
CA ARG A 116 -7.30 0.46 8.16
C ARG A 116 -7.13 -0.86 7.43
N VAL A 117 -8.02 -1.16 6.49
CA VAL A 117 -7.98 -2.40 5.69
C VAL A 117 -6.76 -2.40 4.77
N ILE A 118 -6.48 -1.29 4.08
CA ILE A 118 -5.32 -1.23 3.18
C ILE A 118 -4.01 -1.31 3.94
N LEU A 119 -3.91 -0.71 5.14
CA LEU A 119 -2.72 -0.84 6.00
C LEU A 119 -2.46 -2.28 6.41
N PHE A 120 -3.52 -3.04 6.72
CA PHE A 120 -3.40 -4.48 6.97
C PHE A 120 -2.90 -5.22 5.73
N ILE A 121 -3.48 -4.96 4.57
CA ILE A 121 -3.08 -5.59 3.29
C ILE A 121 -1.63 -5.27 2.91
N LEU A 122 -1.19 -4.03 3.15
CA LEU A 122 0.20 -3.60 2.91
C LEU A 122 1.21 -4.37 3.77
N ALA A 123 0.82 -4.76 4.99
CA ALA A 123 1.69 -5.52 5.90
C ALA A 123 1.74 -7.03 5.60
N LEU A 124 0.65 -7.60 5.07
CA LEU A 124 0.51 -9.04 4.80
C LEU A 124 1.69 -9.70 4.09
N PRO A 125 2.22 -9.19 2.95
CA PRO A 125 3.27 -9.90 2.24
C PRO A 125 4.56 -10.06 3.06
N PHE A 126 4.87 -9.07 3.92
CA PHE A 126 6.01 -9.15 4.83
C PHE A 126 5.79 -10.16 5.96
N CYS A 127 4.56 -10.26 6.49
CA CYS A 127 4.21 -11.27 7.49
C CYS A 127 4.28 -12.70 6.92
N LEU A 128 3.87 -12.88 5.66
CA LEU A 128 3.94 -14.18 4.97
C LEU A 128 5.41 -14.61 4.76
N ARG A 129 6.28 -13.70 4.31
CA ARG A 129 7.73 -13.98 4.22
C ARG A 129 8.35 -14.27 5.60
N GLY A 130 7.99 -13.50 6.62
CA GLY A 130 8.51 -13.74 7.98
C GLY A 130 8.17 -15.14 8.50
N ARG A 131 6.97 -15.64 8.20
CA ARG A 131 6.55 -17.00 8.55
C ARG A 131 7.32 -18.08 7.80
N SER A 132 7.55 -17.91 6.50
CA SER A 132 8.32 -18.91 5.73
C SER A 132 9.75 -19.04 6.25
N LEU A 133 10.41 -17.92 6.57
CA LEU A 133 11.75 -17.93 7.15
C LEU A 133 11.80 -18.63 8.51
N ALA A 134 10.80 -18.40 9.36
CA ALA A 134 10.71 -19.06 10.66
C ALA A 134 10.47 -20.58 10.54
N GLU A 135 9.65 -21.01 9.58
CA GLU A 135 9.39 -22.43 9.30
C GLU A 135 10.64 -23.15 8.79
N THR A 136 11.39 -22.54 7.88
CA THR A 136 12.66 -23.11 7.38
C THR A 136 13.69 -23.27 8.49
N ALA A 137 13.86 -22.24 9.34
CA ALA A 137 14.79 -22.31 10.48
C ALA A 137 14.41 -23.41 11.49
N ALA A 138 13.12 -23.63 11.73
CA ALA A 138 12.65 -24.69 12.61
C ALA A 138 12.89 -26.10 12.03
N GLN A 139 12.77 -26.26 10.71
CA GLN A 139 13.08 -27.52 10.03
C GLN A 139 14.57 -27.85 10.07
N GLU A 140 15.45 -26.87 9.85
CA GLU A 140 16.91 -27.04 9.94
C GLU A 140 17.34 -27.47 11.34
N ALA A 141 16.85 -26.78 12.39
CA ALA A 141 17.16 -27.13 13.78
C ALA A 141 16.69 -28.55 14.18
N THR A 142 15.57 -29.00 13.62
CA THR A 142 15.05 -30.36 13.88
C THR A 142 15.83 -31.43 13.10
N GLY A 143 16.24 -31.10 11.87
CA GLY A 143 17.03 -31.99 11.01
C GLY A 143 18.43 -32.28 11.56
N ASP A 144 19.13 -31.27 12.06
CA ASP A 144 20.45 -31.42 12.68
C ASP A 144 20.40 -32.23 13.99
N GLY A 145 19.33 -32.06 14.79
CA GLY A 145 19.10 -32.84 16.00
C GLY A 145 18.89 -34.33 15.73
N LEU A 146 18.21 -34.69 14.64
CA LEU A 146 18.01 -36.08 14.22
C LEU A 146 19.30 -36.69 13.61
N ALA A 147 20.09 -35.90 12.89
CA ALA A 147 21.37 -36.35 12.33
C ALA A 147 22.43 -36.60 13.42
N SER A 148 22.45 -35.79 14.48
CA SER A 148 23.35 -35.97 15.63
C SER A 148 22.98 -37.16 16.53
N ALA A 149 21.74 -37.65 16.48
CA ALA A 149 21.26 -38.76 17.31
C ALA A 149 21.39 -40.14 16.64
N ALA A 150 21.87 -40.21 15.39
CA ALA A 150 22.11 -41.48 14.71
C ALA A 150 23.29 -42.22 15.37
N PRO A 151 23.10 -43.44 15.91
CA PRO A 151 24.18 -44.17 16.56
C PRO A 151 25.28 -44.48 15.54
N SER A 152 26.53 -44.20 15.92
CA SER A 152 27.71 -44.59 15.16
C SER A 152 27.69 -46.10 14.99
N ARG A 153 27.42 -46.59 13.78
CA ARG A 153 27.50 -48.01 13.45
C ARG A 153 28.96 -48.46 13.60
N THR A 154 29.26 -49.14 14.70
CA THR A 154 30.47 -49.93 14.94
C THR A 154 30.24 -51.38 14.56
#